data_AF-A0A1V8RW54-F1
#
_entry.id   AF-A0A1V8RW54-F1
#
_cell.length_a   1.000
_cell.length_b   1.000
_cell.length_c   1.000
_cell.angle_alpha   90.00
_cell.angle_beta   90.00
_cell.angle_gamma   90.00
#
_symmetry.space_group_name_H-M   'P 1'
#
loop_
_entity.id
_entity.type
_entity.pdbx_description
1 polymer ?
#
loop_
_entity_poly.entity_id
_entity_poly.type
_entity_poly.pdbx_seq_one_letter_code
_entity_poly.pdbx_strand_id
1 'polypeptide(L)'
;MDSFVDGVFAFAMTLLVVNVELPDDFKPRNAAELAQGLFDLSDTFLAYVITFVVLAGFWIWRVKGDDLPAASRPFVWMVLAHLFFVTLMPFSMLVIGRYDFAPAIWTYSGNMIFLALTAIGTGLVSARDAGRRFSLSDVSGYLVLIASAILSIMIAQINVDYAMLAYLVNLASPVLARRRVTDKAPPA
;
A
#
# COMPACT_ATOMS: atom_id res chain seq x y z
N MET A 1 -10.86 -26.89 1.17
CA MET A 1 -11.33 -26.30 -0.10
C MET A 1 -11.21 -24.78 -0.09
N ASP A 2 -11.02 -24.19 1.09
CA ASP A 2 -11.15 -22.74 1.32
C ASP A 2 -9.98 -21.95 0.74
N SER A 3 -8.75 -22.49 0.75
CA SER A 3 -7.58 -21.79 0.21
C SER A 3 -7.63 -21.55 -1.31
N PHE A 4 -8.29 -22.41 -2.09
CA PHE A 4 -8.45 -22.20 -3.53
C PHE A 4 -9.41 -21.04 -3.81
N VAL A 5 -10.52 -21.00 -3.08
CA VAL A 5 -11.52 -19.95 -3.18
C VAL A 5 -10.95 -18.60 -2.73
N ASP A 6 -10.20 -18.58 -1.62
CA ASP A 6 -9.51 -17.37 -1.15
C ASP A 6 -8.57 -16.82 -2.22
N GLY A 7 -7.84 -17.71 -2.90
CA GLY A 7 -7.00 -17.38 -4.04
C GLY A 7 -7.78 -16.76 -5.20
N VAL A 8 -8.96 -17.28 -5.54
CA VAL A 8 -9.81 -16.73 -6.62
C VAL A 8 -10.32 -15.33 -6.26
N PHE A 9 -10.79 -15.11 -5.03
CA PHE A 9 -11.22 -13.78 -4.60
C PHE A 9 -10.06 -12.78 -4.57
N ALA A 10 -8.90 -13.18 -4.05
CA ALA A 10 -7.69 -12.34 -4.04
C ALA A 10 -7.26 -11.97 -5.48
N PHE A 11 -7.23 -12.95 -6.39
CA PHE A 11 -6.89 -12.73 -7.79
C PHE A 11 -7.89 -11.79 -8.47
N ALA A 12 -9.20 -12.03 -8.30
CA ALA A 12 -10.24 -11.16 -8.85
C ALA A 12 -10.09 -9.72 -8.36
N MET A 13 -9.86 -9.52 -7.05
CA MET A 13 -9.62 -8.20 -6.47
C MET A 13 -8.37 -7.51 -7.08
N THR A 14 -7.29 -8.25 -7.33
CA THR A 14 -6.09 -7.68 -7.98
C THR A 14 -6.33 -7.29 -9.43
N LEU A 15 -7.13 -8.06 -10.18
CA LEU A 15 -7.42 -7.78 -11.58
C LEU A 15 -8.31 -6.56 -11.79
N LEU A 16 -9.08 -6.14 -10.79
CA LEU A 16 -9.93 -4.96 -10.90
C LEU A 16 -9.13 -3.70 -11.29
N VAL A 17 -7.89 -3.60 -10.82
CA VAL A 17 -7.03 -2.43 -11.08
C VAL A 17 -6.70 -2.25 -12.56
N VAL A 18 -6.75 -3.33 -13.36
CA VAL A 18 -6.46 -3.27 -14.80
C VAL A 18 -7.47 -2.37 -15.53
N ASN A 19 -8.67 -2.18 -14.97
CA ASN A 19 -9.66 -1.26 -15.52
C ASN A 19 -9.41 0.20 -15.12
N VAL A 20 -8.49 0.46 -14.19
CA VAL A 20 -8.09 1.81 -13.75
C VAL A 20 -6.83 2.19 -14.50
N GLU A 21 -7.00 2.71 -15.72
CA GLU A 21 -5.89 3.18 -16.54
C GLU A 21 -6.26 4.46 -17.30
N LEU A 22 -5.25 5.29 -17.54
CA LEU A 22 -5.38 6.44 -18.44
C LEU A 22 -5.44 5.93 -19.88
N PRO A 23 -6.23 6.57 -20.77
CA PRO A 23 -6.25 6.23 -22.19
C PRO A 23 -4.86 6.20 -22.81
N ASP A 24 -4.59 5.29 -23.74
CA ASP A 24 -3.25 5.15 -24.35
C ASP A 24 -2.83 6.37 -25.20
N ASP A 25 -3.79 7.17 -25.64
CA ASP A 25 -3.57 8.43 -26.35
C ASP A 25 -3.42 9.64 -25.41
N PHE A 26 -3.58 9.45 -24.09
CA PHE A 26 -3.39 10.51 -23.11
C PHE A 26 -1.91 10.92 -23.01
N LYS A 27 -1.62 12.12 -23.51
CA LYS A 27 -0.27 12.70 -23.55
C LYS A 27 -0.26 14.06 -22.86
N PRO A 28 -0.14 14.10 -21.52
CA PRO A 28 -0.10 15.36 -20.79
C PRO A 28 1.16 16.14 -21.17
N ARG A 29 1.02 17.43 -21.42
CA ARG A 29 2.12 18.33 -21.80
C ARG A 29 2.81 18.95 -20.59
N ASN A 30 2.16 18.89 -19.43
CA ASN A 30 2.66 19.45 -18.17
C ASN A 30 2.06 18.70 -16.97
N ALA A 31 2.58 19.01 -15.78
CA ALA A 31 2.13 18.40 -14.54
C ALA A 31 0.65 18.66 -14.23
N ALA A 32 0.10 19.83 -14.57
CA ALA A 32 -1.30 20.14 -14.30
C ALA A 32 -2.25 19.30 -15.16
N GLU A 33 -1.91 19.07 -16.43
CA GLU A 33 -2.66 18.18 -17.32
C GLU A 33 -2.65 16.73 -16.81
N LEU A 34 -1.50 16.22 -16.33
CA LEU A 34 -1.45 14.89 -15.72
C LEU A 34 -2.30 14.81 -14.45
N ALA A 35 -2.20 15.81 -13.57
CA ALA A 35 -2.98 15.86 -12.34
C ALA A 35 -4.49 15.88 -12.63
N GLN A 36 -4.91 16.63 -13.64
CA GLN A 36 -6.30 16.65 -14.09
C GLN A 36 -6.72 15.29 -14.63
N GLY A 37 -5.93 14.67 -15.51
CA GLY A 37 -6.27 13.34 -16.04
C GLY A 37 -6.37 12.27 -14.95
N LEU A 38 -5.51 12.31 -13.94
CA LEU A 38 -5.61 11.44 -12.77
C LEU A 38 -6.88 11.72 -11.93
N PHE A 39 -7.33 12.97 -11.87
CA PHE A 39 -8.57 13.35 -11.20
C PHE A 39 -9.82 12.93 -12.00
N ASP A 40 -9.76 12.99 -13.32
CA ASP A 40 -10.83 12.56 -14.22
C ASP A 40 -11.07 11.04 -14.16
N LEU A 41 -10.11 10.26 -13.65
CA LEU A 41 -10.29 8.84 -13.32
C LEU A 41 -11.15 8.58 -12.07
N SER A 42 -11.61 9.62 -11.37
CA SER A 42 -12.36 9.48 -10.11
C SER A 42 -13.61 8.61 -10.22
N ASP A 43 -14.37 8.71 -11.31
CA ASP A 43 -15.57 7.88 -11.54
C ASP A 43 -15.21 6.40 -11.72
N THR A 44 -14.20 6.11 -12.55
CA THR A 44 -13.68 4.74 -12.74
C THR A 44 -13.09 4.18 -11.45
N PHE A 45 -12.39 5.01 -10.70
CA PHE A 45 -11.83 4.66 -9.39
C PHE A 45 -12.94 4.37 -8.37
N LEU A 46 -14.03 5.13 -8.38
CA LEU A 46 -15.19 4.87 -7.52
C LEU A 46 -15.84 3.52 -7.86
N ALA A 47 -16.02 3.22 -9.15
CA ALA A 47 -16.51 1.92 -9.59
C ALA A 47 -15.59 0.78 -9.11
N TYR A 48 -14.27 0.95 -9.27
CA TYR A 48 -13.26 0.02 -8.75
C TYR A 48 -13.38 -0.20 -7.24
N VAL A 49 -13.49 0.86 -6.44
CA VAL A 49 -13.67 0.78 -4.98
C VAL A 49 -14.94 0.01 -4.62
N ILE A 50 -16.06 0.34 -5.26
CA ILE A 50 -17.34 -0.34 -5.02
C ILE A 50 -17.22 -1.83 -5.33
N THR A 51 -16.65 -2.19 -6.49
CA THR A 51 -16.46 -3.60 -6.87
C THR A 51 -15.54 -4.34 -5.92
N PHE A 52 -14.44 -3.71 -5.48
CA PHE A 52 -13.55 -4.28 -4.48
C PHE A 52 -14.28 -4.57 -3.16
N VAL A 53 -15.05 -3.60 -2.65
CA VAL A 53 -15.81 -3.75 -1.40
C VAL A 53 -16.87 -4.85 -1.52
N VAL A 54 -17.53 -4.96 -2.67
CA VAL A 54 -18.51 -6.03 -2.94
C VAL A 54 -17.84 -7.41 -2.91
N LEU A 55 -16.71 -7.59 -3.60
CA LEU A 55 -15.95 -8.85 -3.59
C LEU A 55 -15.42 -9.18 -2.19
N ALA A 56 -14.89 -8.19 -1.48
CA ALA A 56 -14.45 -8.32 -0.10
C ALA A 56 -15.61 -8.75 0.81
N GLY A 57 -16.80 -8.17 0.63
CA GLY A 57 -18.01 -8.55 1.37
C GLY A 57 -18.41 -10.01 1.15
N PHE A 58 -18.39 -10.48 -0.10
CA PHE A 58 -18.64 -11.89 -0.43
C PHE A 58 -17.59 -12.81 0.19
N TRP A 59 -16.32 -12.44 0.12
CA TRP A 59 -15.23 -13.18 0.76
C TRP A 59 -15.42 -13.28 2.28
N ILE A 60 -15.71 -12.16 2.96
CA ILE A 60 -15.99 -12.13 4.40
C ILE A 60 -17.17 -13.02 4.76
N TRP A 61 -18.27 -12.96 4.00
CA TRP A 61 -19.46 -13.78 4.24
C TRP A 61 -19.13 -15.26 4.21
N ARG A 62 -18.28 -15.66 3.26
CA ARG A 62 -17.84 -17.04 3.13
C ARG A 62 -16.96 -17.47 4.31
N VAL A 63 -15.92 -16.70 4.61
CA VAL A 63 -14.99 -16.98 5.71
C VAL A 63 -15.69 -16.98 7.08
N LYS A 64 -16.77 -16.19 7.24
CA LYS A 64 -17.60 -16.20 8.45
C LYS A 64 -18.48 -17.44 8.60
N GLY A 65 -18.78 -18.16 7.52
CA GLY A 65 -19.52 -19.42 7.57
C GLY A 65 -18.77 -20.54 8.32
N ASP A 66 -17.46 -20.38 8.48
CA ASP A 66 -16.55 -21.36 9.08
C ASP A 66 -16.15 -20.99 10.54
N ASP A 67 -17.04 -20.34 11.31
CA ASP A 67 -16.86 -19.99 12.74
C ASP A 67 -15.77 -18.94 13.05
N LEU A 68 -15.75 -17.81 12.33
CA LEU A 68 -14.83 -16.71 12.64
C LEU A 68 -15.20 -15.99 13.97
N PRO A 69 -14.30 -15.92 14.97
CA PRO A 69 -14.57 -15.21 16.22
C PRO A 69 -14.86 -13.72 15.99
N ALA A 70 -15.84 -13.14 16.69
CA ALA A 70 -16.19 -11.72 16.54
C ALA A 70 -15.01 -10.75 16.77
N ALA A 71 -14.02 -11.15 17.58
CA ALA A 71 -12.79 -10.41 17.85
C ALA A 71 -11.93 -10.17 16.59
N SER A 72 -12.08 -10.98 15.53
CA SER A 72 -11.30 -10.84 14.29
C SER A 72 -11.87 -9.80 13.30
N ARG A 73 -13.05 -9.22 13.56
CA ARG A 73 -13.70 -8.28 12.62
C ARG A 73 -12.84 -7.04 12.31
N PRO A 74 -12.27 -6.32 13.29
CA PRO A 74 -11.42 -5.17 12.99
C PRO A 74 -10.15 -5.55 12.24
N PHE A 75 -9.59 -6.73 12.54
CA PHE A 75 -8.41 -7.26 11.87
C PHE A 75 -8.70 -7.53 10.38
N VAL A 76 -9.80 -8.20 10.08
CA VAL A 76 -10.22 -8.50 8.71
C VAL A 76 -10.38 -7.24 7.87
N TRP A 77 -11.04 -6.20 8.40
CA TRP A 77 -11.18 -4.93 7.67
C TRP A 77 -9.85 -4.23 7.43
N MET A 78 -8.93 -4.30 8.39
CA MET A 78 -7.60 -3.71 8.23
C MET A 78 -6.76 -4.46 7.19
N VAL A 79 -6.86 -5.79 7.15
CA VAL A 79 -6.24 -6.62 6.10
C VAL A 79 -6.83 -6.28 4.74
N LEU A 80 -8.15 -6.14 4.62
CA LEU A 80 -8.79 -5.77 3.36
C LEU A 80 -8.40 -4.36 2.91
N ALA A 81 -8.29 -3.41 3.83
CA ALA A 81 -7.76 -2.07 3.53
C ALA A 81 -6.30 -2.14 3.05
N HIS A 82 -5.47 -2.97 3.67
CA HIS A 82 -4.11 -3.19 3.21
C HIS A 82 -4.07 -3.80 1.80
N LEU A 83 -4.86 -4.85 1.56
CA LEU A 83 -4.96 -5.49 0.25
C LEU A 83 -5.44 -4.52 -0.83
N PHE A 84 -6.37 -3.62 -0.53
CA PHE A 84 -6.81 -2.59 -1.47
C PHE A 84 -5.67 -1.69 -1.98
N PHE A 85 -4.73 -1.30 -1.11
CA PHE A 85 -3.56 -0.51 -1.55
C PHE A 85 -2.52 -1.39 -2.25
N VAL A 86 -2.41 -2.67 -1.89
CA VAL A 86 -1.62 -3.66 -2.65
C VAL A 86 -2.14 -3.78 -4.07
N THR A 87 -3.46 -3.87 -4.27
CA THR A 87 -4.04 -3.98 -5.62
C THR A 87 -3.87 -2.70 -6.44
N LEU A 88 -3.67 -1.54 -5.82
CA LEU A 88 -3.36 -0.28 -6.52
C LEU A 88 -1.88 -0.13 -6.95
N MET A 89 -1.00 -1.01 -6.49
CA MET A 89 0.42 -0.98 -6.83
C MET A 89 0.68 -0.93 -8.34
N PRO A 90 0.10 -1.83 -9.17
CA PRO A 90 0.37 -1.86 -10.60
C PRO A 90 0.00 -0.55 -11.28
N PHE A 91 -1.15 0.05 -10.94
CA PHE A 91 -1.55 1.35 -11.46
C PHE A 91 -0.53 2.44 -11.13
N SER A 92 -0.17 2.58 -9.86
CA SER A 92 0.79 3.61 -9.44
C SER A 92 2.18 3.42 -10.06
N MET A 93 2.60 2.18 -10.28
CA MET A 93 3.84 1.82 -10.99
C MET A 93 3.76 2.14 -12.49
N LEU A 94 2.62 1.93 -13.13
CA LEU A 94 2.41 2.29 -14.52
C LEU A 94 2.45 3.80 -14.73
N VAL A 95 1.82 4.58 -13.85
CA VAL A 95 1.83 6.05 -13.94
C VAL A 95 3.25 6.60 -13.85
N ILE A 96 4.06 6.15 -12.90
CA ILE A 96 5.47 6.58 -12.77
C ILE A 96 6.36 6.07 -13.92
N GLY A 97 6.04 4.93 -14.53
CA GLY A 97 6.76 4.42 -15.69
C GLY A 97 6.38 5.07 -17.02
N ARG A 98 5.20 5.71 -17.10
CA ARG A 98 4.69 6.37 -18.32
C ARG A 98 4.92 7.89 -18.33
N TYR A 99 5.04 8.54 -17.18
CA TYR A 99 5.06 10.00 -17.10
C TYR A 99 6.14 10.56 -16.16
N ASP A 100 6.97 11.46 -16.69
CA ASP A 100 8.06 12.13 -15.98
C ASP A 100 7.60 13.46 -15.33
N PHE A 101 6.44 13.46 -14.67
CA PHE A 101 5.91 14.63 -13.97
C PHE A 101 5.69 14.36 -12.48
N ALA A 102 5.80 15.41 -11.65
CA ALA A 102 5.64 15.31 -10.21
C ALA A 102 4.36 14.58 -9.74
N PRO A 103 3.17 14.75 -10.37
CA PRO A 103 1.97 14.00 -9.98
C PRO A 103 2.12 12.48 -10.08
N ALA A 104 2.95 11.98 -11.01
CA ALA A 104 3.23 10.54 -11.10
C ALA A 104 3.95 10.04 -9.83
N ILE A 105 4.93 10.80 -9.35
CA ILE A 105 5.62 10.52 -8.08
C ILE A 105 4.66 10.64 -6.90
N TRP A 106 3.74 11.61 -6.92
CA TRP A 106 2.77 11.80 -5.84
C TRP A 106 1.80 10.62 -5.76
N THR A 107 1.31 10.11 -6.90
CA THR A 107 0.44 8.93 -6.95
C THR A 107 1.15 7.70 -6.37
N TYR A 108 2.39 7.44 -6.80
CA TYR A 108 3.18 6.32 -6.28
C TYR A 108 3.50 6.45 -4.79
N SER A 109 4.03 7.61 -4.39
CA SER A 109 4.41 7.87 -3.00
C SER A 109 3.22 7.92 -2.06
N GLY A 110 2.08 8.43 -2.52
CA GLY A 110 0.82 8.38 -1.79
C GLY A 110 0.39 6.94 -1.52
N ASN A 111 0.42 6.08 -2.55
CA ASN A 111 0.08 4.66 -2.38
C ASN A 111 1.05 3.96 -1.41
N MET A 112 2.36 4.24 -1.49
CA MET A 112 3.36 3.72 -0.54
C MET A 112 3.07 4.12 0.91
N ILE A 113 2.68 5.38 1.15
CA ILE A 113 2.33 5.87 2.49
C ILE A 113 1.11 5.12 3.02
N PHE A 114 0.04 5.00 2.22
CA PHE A 114 -1.16 4.27 2.64
C PHE A 114 -0.89 2.78 2.88
N LEU A 115 -0.03 2.17 2.06
CA LEU A 115 0.40 0.79 2.24
C LEU A 115 1.13 0.60 3.58
N ALA A 116 2.04 1.52 3.92
CA ALA A 116 2.74 1.52 5.20
C ALA A 116 1.78 1.74 6.39
N LEU A 117 0.85 2.69 6.29
CA LEU A 117 -0.12 3.00 7.34
C LEU A 117 -1.06 1.83 7.62
N THR A 118 -1.58 1.18 6.57
CA THR A 118 -2.46 0.00 6.73
C THR A 118 -1.70 -1.22 7.26
N ALA A 119 -0.41 -1.38 6.91
CA ALA A 119 0.44 -2.42 7.49
C ALA A 119 0.68 -2.18 9.00
N ILE A 120 0.99 -0.95 9.40
CA ILE A 120 1.10 -0.55 10.82
C ILE A 120 -0.23 -0.81 11.53
N GLY A 121 -1.35 -0.42 10.93
CA GLY A 121 -2.70 -0.65 11.47
C GLY A 121 -2.98 -2.14 11.70
N THR A 122 -2.62 -2.99 10.74
CA THR A 122 -2.79 -4.45 10.84
C THR A 122 -1.97 -5.02 11.99
N GLY A 123 -0.71 -4.58 12.10
CA GLY A 123 0.17 -4.96 13.21
C GLY A 123 -0.36 -4.51 14.57
N LEU A 124 -0.94 -3.30 14.65
CA LEU A 124 -1.50 -2.77 15.90
C LEU A 124 -2.73 -3.55 16.34
N VAL A 125 -3.63 -3.90 15.42
CA VAL A 125 -4.80 -4.73 15.73
C VAL A 125 -4.36 -6.13 16.14
N SER A 126 -3.42 -6.74 15.41
CA SER A 126 -2.87 -8.06 15.77
C SER A 126 -2.19 -8.08 17.15
N ALA A 127 -1.44 -7.02 17.49
CA ALA A 127 -0.81 -6.91 18.80
C ALA A 127 -1.84 -6.78 19.93
N ARG A 128 -2.92 -6.02 19.71
CA ARG A 128 -4.04 -5.89 20.65
C ARG A 128 -4.72 -7.24 20.89
N ASP A 129 -5.06 -7.96 19.82
CA ASP A 129 -5.73 -9.26 19.91
C ASP A 129 -4.85 -10.33 20.59
N ALA A 130 -3.53 -10.26 20.38
CA ALA A 130 -2.55 -11.16 21.01
C ALA A 130 -2.13 -10.75 22.43
N GLY A 131 -2.66 -9.65 22.98
CA GLY A 131 -2.26 -9.12 24.30
C GLY A 131 -0.79 -8.68 24.39
N ARG A 132 -0.12 -8.44 23.25
CA ARG A 132 1.28 -8.02 23.19
C ARG A 132 1.40 -6.51 23.12
N ARG A 133 2.50 -5.96 23.68
CA ARG A 133 2.87 -4.56 23.48
C ARG A 133 3.47 -4.38 22.10
N PHE A 134 2.86 -3.50 21.32
CA PHE A 134 3.36 -3.08 20.02
C PHE A 134 4.69 -2.32 20.19
N SER A 135 5.74 -2.74 19.49
CA SER A 135 7.09 -2.20 19.64
C SER A 135 7.48 -1.29 18.47
N LEU A 136 8.38 -0.33 18.72
CA LEU A 136 8.98 0.49 17.66
C LEU A 136 9.76 -0.34 16.63
N SER A 137 10.24 -1.52 17.01
CA SER A 137 10.85 -2.48 16.07
C SER A 137 9.87 -2.89 14.99
N ASP A 138 8.59 -3.02 15.33
CA ASP A 138 7.55 -3.58 14.47
C ASP A 138 7.12 -2.60 13.38
N VAL A 139 7.38 -1.30 13.61
CA VAL A 139 7.05 -0.22 12.66
C VAL A 139 8.24 0.47 12.03
N SER A 140 9.45 0.20 12.51
CA SER A 140 10.65 0.91 12.06
C SER A 140 10.83 0.91 10.55
N GLY A 141 10.62 -0.24 9.88
CA GLY A 141 10.67 -0.32 8.42
C GLY A 141 9.58 0.50 7.72
N TYR A 142 8.34 0.46 8.22
CA TYR A 142 7.23 1.23 7.66
C TYR A 142 7.41 2.75 7.86
N LEU A 143 8.00 3.17 8.98
CA LEU A 143 8.34 4.58 9.22
C LEU A 143 9.43 5.08 8.28
N VAL A 144 10.46 4.26 8.02
CA VAL A 144 11.49 4.58 7.01
C VAL A 144 10.85 4.67 5.62
N LEU A 145 9.92 3.77 5.30
CA LEU A 145 9.18 3.83 4.03
C LEU A 145 8.39 5.12 3.89
N ILE A 146 7.61 5.51 4.90
CA ILE A 146 6.87 6.78 4.91
C ILE A 146 7.81 7.97 4.77
N ALA A 147 8.91 8.00 5.53
CA ALA A 147 9.89 9.08 5.45
C ALA A 147 10.52 9.17 4.05
N SER A 148 10.86 8.03 3.45
CA SER A 148 11.41 7.96 2.08
C SER A 148 10.39 8.42 1.03
N ALA A 149 9.11 8.11 1.21
CA ALA A 149 8.05 8.53 0.31
C ALA A 149 7.80 10.04 0.39
N ILE A 150 7.80 10.61 1.59
CA ILE A 150 7.72 12.07 1.79
C ILE A 150 8.93 12.75 1.16
N LEU A 151 10.13 12.21 1.37
CA LEU A 151 11.35 12.73 0.76
C LEU A 151 11.29 12.66 -0.77
N SER A 152 10.76 11.56 -1.32
CA SER A 152 10.53 11.39 -2.77
C SER A 152 9.62 12.49 -3.32
N ILE A 153 8.50 12.79 -2.64
CA ILE A 153 7.58 13.87 -3.01
C ILE A 153 8.29 15.23 -3.00
N MET A 154 9.13 15.49 -1.99
CA MET A 154 9.89 16.75 -1.90
C MET A 154 10.92 16.88 -3.02
N ILE A 155 11.66 15.80 -3.33
CA ILE A 155 12.65 15.80 -4.43
C ILE A 155 11.96 16.00 -5.77
N ALA A 156 10.77 15.41 -5.98
CA ALA A 156 10.00 15.55 -7.22
C ALA A 156 9.60 16.99 -7.55
N GLN A 157 9.55 17.90 -6.57
CA GLN A 157 9.31 19.33 -6.82
C GLN A 157 10.49 20.03 -7.50
N ILE A 158 11.70 19.47 -7.34
CA ILE A 158 12.95 20.04 -7.85
C ILE A 158 13.39 19.28 -9.11
N ASN A 159 13.38 17.94 -9.03
CA ASN A 159 13.78 17.07 -10.13
C ASN A 159 13.09 15.69 -9.99
N VAL A 160 12.34 15.31 -11.02
CA VAL A 160 11.55 14.06 -11.03
C VAL A 160 12.44 12.82 -11.19
N ASP A 161 13.54 12.92 -11.93
CA ASP A 161 14.43 11.79 -12.26
C ASP A 161 15.06 11.17 -11.00
N TYR A 162 15.43 12.00 -10.02
CA TYR A 162 16.07 11.56 -8.78
C TYR A 162 15.08 11.19 -7.68
N ALA A 163 13.77 11.47 -7.86
CA ALA A 163 12.79 11.30 -6.80
C ALA A 163 12.67 9.85 -6.33
N MET A 164 12.78 8.87 -7.24
CA MET A 164 12.69 7.45 -6.88
C MET A 164 13.91 6.96 -6.09
N LEU A 165 15.07 7.62 -6.20
CA LEU A 165 16.28 7.21 -5.47
C LEU A 165 16.11 7.33 -3.96
N ALA A 166 15.19 8.18 -3.48
CA ALA A 166 14.86 8.26 -2.06
C ALA A 166 14.45 6.90 -1.46
N TYR A 167 13.82 6.03 -2.25
CA TYR A 167 13.40 4.70 -1.80
C TYR A 167 14.57 3.74 -1.58
N LEU A 168 15.77 4.02 -2.12
CA LEU A 168 16.95 3.17 -1.90
C LEU A 168 17.35 3.11 -0.42
N VAL A 169 16.99 4.11 0.39
CA VAL A 169 17.21 4.11 1.84
C VAL A 169 16.53 2.91 2.52
N ASN A 170 15.41 2.42 1.96
CA ASN A 170 14.69 1.28 2.52
C ASN A 170 15.50 -0.04 2.43
N LEU A 171 16.41 -0.18 1.46
CA LEU A 171 17.29 -1.35 1.33
C LEU A 171 18.23 -1.51 2.53
N ALA A 172 18.61 -0.39 3.15
CA ALA A 172 19.48 -0.39 4.32
C ALA A 172 18.72 -0.61 5.65
N SER A 173 17.38 -0.53 5.64
CA SER A 173 16.56 -0.65 6.85
C SER A 173 16.72 -2.00 7.60
N PRO A 174 16.82 -3.17 6.94
CA PRO A 174 16.95 -4.46 7.64
C PRO A 174 18.33 -4.62 8.30
N VAL A 175 19.35 -3.96 7.76
CA VAL A 175 20.73 -4.03 8.24
C VAL A 175 20.92 -3.20 9.51
N LEU A 176 20.20 -2.08 9.63
CA LEU A 176 20.23 -1.23 10.82
C LEU A 176 19.45 -1.84 11.99
N ALA A 177 18.37 -2.58 11.73
CA ALA A 177 17.58 -3.25 12.77
C ALA A 177 18.36 -4.39 13.47
N ARG A 178 19.24 -5.10 12.74
CA ARG A 178 20.05 -6.20 13.31
C ARG A 178 21.15 -5.73 14.27
N ARG A 179 21.70 -4.52 14.09
CA ARG A 179 22.81 -4.00 14.91
C ARG A 179 22.41 -3.58 16.33
N ARG A 180 21.12 -3.30 16.60
CA ARG A 180 20.65 -2.92 17.96
C ARG A 180 20.49 -4.10 18.93
N VAL A 181 20.49 -5.34 18.44
CA VAL A 181 20.36 -6.52 19.30
C VAL A 181 21.72 -6.94 19.87
N THR A 182 22.81 -6.70 19.14
CA THR A 182 24.17 -7.09 19.56
C THR A 182 24.77 -6.19 20.66
N ASP A 183 24.27 -4.96 20.84
CA ASP A 183 24.77 -4.01 21.86
C ASP A 183 24.16 -4.21 23.26
N LYS A 184 23.28 -5.21 23.44
CA LYS A 184 22.60 -5.51 24.72
C LYS A 184 23.01 -6.83 25.37
N ALA A 185 24.16 -7.40 25.00
CA ALA A 185 24.72 -8.51 25.77
C ALA A 185 25.41 -7.95 27.03
N PRO A 186 24.97 -8.30 28.26
CA PRO A 186 25.72 -7.93 29.45
C PRO A 186 27.09 -8.64 29.46
N PRO A 187 28.16 -8.00 29.96
CA PRO A 187 29.43 -8.67 30.16
C PRO A 187 29.26 -9.84 31.13
N ALA A 188 29.88 -10.96 30.76
CA ALA A 188 29.89 -12.24 31.48
C ALA A 188 30.51 -12.13 32.89
#